data_AF-K3Z2R9-F1
#
_entry.id   AF-K3Z2R9-F1
#
_cell.length_a   1.000
_cell.length_b   1.000
_cell.length_c   1.000
_cell.angle_alpha   90.00
_cell.angle_beta   90.00
_cell.angle_gamma   90.00
#
_symmetry.space_group_name_H-M   'P 1'
#
loop_
_entity.id
_entity.type
_entity.pdbx_description
1 polymer ?
#
loop_
_entity_poly.entity_id
_entity_poly.type
_entity_poly.pdbx_seq_one_letter_code
_entity_poly.pdbx_strand_id
1 'polypeptide(L)'
;RELRGLRDSSEKGMITTFFSITGFLVSRWVSSGHFPLSNLYESLIFLSWALEIEYLYAKRSALKNTSFPAFPNYYKYQLTERLDSWSYRVISLGFTLLTMGILCGAVWANEAWGSYWNWDPKETWAFITWTIFAIYLHSRTNPNWKGTNSALVASIGFLIIWICYFGINLLGIGLHSYGSFTLPSK
;
A
#
# COMPACT_ATOMS: atom_id res chain seq x y z
N ARG A 1 23.63 15.10 12.99
CA ARG A 1 23.15 16.50 12.81
C ARG A 1 22.13 16.56 11.66
N GLU A 2 22.39 15.86 10.57
CA GLU A 2 21.52 15.75 9.38
C GLU A 2 20.12 15.15 9.65
N LEU A 3 20.02 14.05 10.40
CA LEU A 3 18.71 13.42 10.73
C LEU A 3 17.78 14.34 11.55
N ARG A 4 18.34 15.28 12.33
CA ARG A 4 17.57 16.29 13.06
C ARG A 4 17.08 17.40 12.13
N GLY A 5 17.92 17.81 11.17
CA GLY A 5 17.54 18.78 10.14
C GLY A 5 16.47 18.27 9.19
N LEU A 6 16.55 17.00 8.76
CA LEU A 6 15.53 16.36 7.93
C LEU A 6 14.18 16.26 8.64
N ARG A 7 14.20 15.98 9.95
CA ARG A 7 12.99 15.91 10.78
C ARG A 7 12.33 17.29 10.93
N ASP A 8 13.12 18.33 11.20
CA ASP A 8 12.63 19.70 11.32
C ASP A 8 12.08 20.24 9.99
N SER A 9 12.73 19.87 8.87
CA SER A 9 12.25 20.20 7.52
C SER A 9 10.93 19.50 7.18
N SER A 10 10.80 18.20 7.50
CA SER A 10 9.57 17.45 7.29
C SER A 10 8.42 18.00 8.15
N GLU A 11 8.70 18.42 9.38
CA GLU A 11 7.70 18.98 10.29
C GLU A 11 7.14 20.31 9.77
N LYS A 12 8.02 21.19 9.28
CA LYS A 12 7.61 22.43 8.62
C LYS A 12 6.75 22.16 7.39
N GLY A 13 7.12 21.15 6.59
CA GLY A 13 6.33 20.71 5.44
C GLY A 13 4.91 20.27 5.81
N MET A 14 4.76 19.43 6.83
CA MET A 14 3.45 18.95 7.30
C MET A 14 2.55 20.08 7.83
N ILE A 15 3.14 21.06 8.51
CA ILE A 15 2.37 22.22 9.00
C ILE A 15 1.89 23.07 7.82
N THR A 16 2.74 23.28 6.81
CA THR A 16 2.35 24.02 5.60
C THR A 16 1.24 23.30 4.83
N THR A 17 1.32 21.98 4.65
CA THR A 17 0.27 21.21 3.94
C THR A 17 -1.06 21.27 4.67
N PHE A 18 -1.05 21.18 6.01
CA PHE A 18 -2.26 21.30 6.82
C PHE A 18 -3.01 22.61 6.59
N PHE A 19 -2.31 23.74 6.60
CA PHE A 19 -2.92 25.04 6.33
C PHE A 19 -3.43 25.17 4.89
N SER A 20 -2.70 24.64 3.91
CA SER A 20 -3.13 24.64 2.50
C SER A 20 -4.40 23.81 2.27
N ILE A 21 -4.46 22.59 2.84
CA ILE A 21 -5.62 21.70 2.72
C ILE A 21 -6.84 22.28 3.44
N THR A 22 -6.64 22.86 4.62
CA THR A 22 -7.71 23.53 5.37
C THR A 22 -8.29 24.69 4.55
N GLY A 23 -7.44 25.54 3.96
CA GLY A 23 -7.89 26.64 3.10
C GLY A 23 -8.66 26.17 1.87
N PHE A 24 -8.22 25.07 1.24
CA PHE A 24 -8.91 24.48 0.10
C PHE A 24 -10.31 23.96 0.47
N LEU A 25 -10.44 23.23 1.58
CA LEU A 25 -11.73 22.71 2.07
C LEU A 25 -12.70 23.85 2.41
N VAL A 26 -12.22 24.92 3.04
CA VAL A 26 -13.04 26.10 3.38
C VAL A 26 -13.49 26.84 2.13
N SER A 27 -12.59 27.09 1.18
CA SER A 27 -12.93 27.73 -0.10
C SER A 27 -13.97 26.92 -0.88
N ARG A 28 -13.86 25.59 -0.86
CA ARG A 28 -14.84 24.70 -1.50
C ARG A 28 -16.18 24.69 -0.78
N TRP A 29 -16.20 24.65 0.54
CA TRP A 29 -17.44 24.73 1.30
C TRP A 29 -18.21 26.03 0.97
N VAL A 30 -17.51 27.17 0.95
CA VAL A 30 -18.12 28.47 0.61
C VAL A 30 -18.61 28.49 -0.84
N SER A 31 -17.83 27.96 -1.79
CA SER A 31 -18.18 27.97 -3.21
C SER A 31 -19.32 27.00 -3.58
N SER A 32 -19.38 25.84 -2.91
CA SER A 32 -20.31 24.77 -3.26
C SER A 32 -21.60 24.79 -2.42
N GLY A 33 -21.64 25.57 -1.33
CA GLY A 33 -22.82 25.73 -0.48
C GLY A 33 -23.21 24.49 0.33
N HIS A 34 -22.44 23.40 0.22
CA HIS A 34 -22.64 22.15 0.93
C HIS A 34 -21.34 21.72 1.62
N PHE A 35 -21.49 20.84 2.61
CA PHE A 35 -20.34 20.30 3.35
C PHE A 35 -19.43 19.47 2.40
N PRO A 36 -18.09 19.55 2.53
CA PRO A 36 -17.13 18.91 1.62
C PRO A 36 -16.99 17.40 1.87
N LEU A 37 -18.10 16.68 1.73
CA LEU A 37 -18.20 15.21 1.76
C LEU A 37 -19.10 14.67 0.65
N SER A 38 -19.56 15.53 -0.27
CA SER A 38 -20.59 15.14 -1.24
C SER A 38 -20.07 14.23 -2.35
N ASN A 39 -18.75 14.20 -2.56
CA ASN A 39 -18.10 13.37 -3.59
C ASN A 39 -16.84 12.66 -3.06
N LEU A 40 -16.44 11.57 -3.73
CA LEU A 40 -15.33 10.70 -3.35
C LEU A 40 -13.98 11.45 -3.28
N TYR A 41 -13.74 12.41 -4.17
CA TYR A 41 -12.53 13.23 -4.12
C TYR A 41 -12.50 14.14 -2.87
N GLU A 42 -13.63 14.76 -2.52
CA GLU A 42 -13.73 15.66 -1.36
C GLU A 42 -13.60 14.88 -0.05
N SER A 43 -14.17 13.66 0.01
CA SER A 43 -14.03 12.79 1.17
C SER A 43 -12.60 12.30 1.39
N LEU A 44 -11.83 12.06 0.32
CA LEU A 44 -10.41 11.70 0.43
C LEU A 44 -9.55 12.87 0.96
N ILE A 45 -9.82 14.10 0.51
CA ILE A 45 -9.14 15.29 1.03
C ILE A 45 -9.50 15.53 2.49
N PHE A 46 -10.77 15.36 2.85
CA PHE A 46 -11.23 15.46 4.23
C PHE A 46 -10.58 14.40 5.13
N LEU A 47 -10.45 13.16 4.64
CA LEU A 47 -9.74 12.09 5.34
C LEU A 47 -8.26 12.45 5.56
N SER A 48 -7.58 12.96 4.52
CA SER A 48 -6.18 13.40 4.63
C SER A 48 -6.00 14.47 5.69
N TRP A 49 -6.91 15.46 5.74
CA TRP A 49 -6.92 16.49 6.76
C TRP A 49 -7.15 15.94 8.18
N ALA A 50 -8.09 14.99 8.33
CA ALA A 50 -8.37 14.37 9.62
C ALA A 50 -7.18 13.55 10.16
N LEU A 51 -6.47 12.82 9.29
CA LEU A 51 -5.27 12.07 9.66
C LEU A 51 -4.11 12.97 10.08
N GLU A 52 -3.94 14.14 9.46
CA GLU A 52 -2.95 15.14 9.89
C GLU A 52 -3.24 15.66 11.31
N ILE A 53 -4.52 15.87 11.65
CA ILE A 53 -4.94 16.27 13.00
C ILE A 53 -4.63 15.16 14.01
N GLU A 54 -5.00 13.92 13.69
CA GLU A 54 -4.73 12.77 14.55
C GLU A 54 -3.22 12.60 14.80
N TYR A 55 -2.39 12.76 13.76
CA TYR A 55 -0.93 12.75 13.89
C TYR A 55 -0.41 13.83 14.83
N LEU A 56 -0.87 15.08 14.69
CA LEU A 56 -0.47 16.19 15.56
C LEU A 56 -0.90 15.94 17.02
N TYR A 57 -2.09 15.36 17.22
CA TYR A 57 -2.59 14.98 18.52
C TYR A 57 -1.76 13.87 19.17
N ALA A 58 -1.48 12.80 18.42
CA ALA A 58 -0.61 11.69 18.85
C ALA A 58 0.82 12.15 19.15
N LYS A 59 1.35 13.10 18.36
CA LYS A 59 2.65 13.71 18.62
C LYS A 59 2.65 14.50 19.94
N ARG A 60 1.59 15.27 20.19
CA ARG A 60 1.45 16.06 21.43
C ARG A 60 1.32 15.17 22.66
N SER A 61 0.62 14.04 22.57
CA SER A 61 0.52 13.06 23.66
C SER A 61 1.84 12.31 23.87
N ALA A 62 2.56 11.97 22.80
CA ALA A 62 3.89 11.36 22.88
C ALA A 62 4.92 12.28 23.56
N LEU A 63 4.95 13.57 23.22
CA LEU A 63 5.83 14.57 23.87
C LEU A 63 5.54 14.72 25.37
N LYS A 64 4.29 14.52 25.79
CA LYS A 64 3.91 14.54 27.22
C LYS A 64 4.29 13.24 27.95
N ASN A 65 4.31 12.11 27.24
CA ASN A 65 4.57 10.78 27.81
C ASN A 65 6.04 10.36 27.79
N THR A 66 6.95 11.14 27.19
CA THR A 66 8.39 10.85 27.21
C THR A 66 9.04 11.29 28.53
N SER A 67 8.86 10.49 29.59
CA SER A 67 9.60 10.59 30.85
C SER A 67 10.55 9.41 31.11
N PHE A 68 10.79 8.51 30.14
CA PHE A 68 11.72 7.39 30.32
C PHE A 68 12.53 7.08 29.04
N PRO A 69 13.88 7.09 29.09
CA PRO A 69 14.70 6.57 28.00
C PRO A 69 14.90 5.07 28.18
N ALA A 70 14.36 4.26 27.26
CA ALA A 70 14.69 2.85 27.14
C ALA A 70 15.69 2.61 26.00
N PHE A 71 16.59 1.64 26.18
CA PHE A 71 17.72 1.38 25.27
C PHE A 71 17.28 1.15 23.79
N PRO A 72 17.87 1.85 22.81
CA PRO A 72 17.42 1.85 21.41
C PRO A 72 17.44 0.48 20.70
N ASN A 73 18.34 -0.43 21.09
CA ASN A 73 18.53 -1.71 20.39
C ASN A 73 17.47 -2.76 20.72
N TYR A 74 16.95 -2.77 21.95
CA TYR A 74 15.93 -3.73 22.37
C TYR A 74 14.58 -3.46 21.69
N TYR A 75 14.19 -2.18 21.62
CA TYR A 75 12.98 -1.76 20.90
C TYR A 75 13.05 -2.04 19.41
N LYS A 76 14.21 -1.82 18.76
CA LYS A 76 14.39 -2.14 17.34
C LYS A 76 14.21 -3.63 17.08
N TYR A 77 14.83 -4.49 17.89
CA TYR A 77 14.70 -5.94 17.76
C TYR A 77 13.23 -6.39 17.91
N GLN A 78 12.55 -5.95 18.98
CA GLN A 78 11.14 -6.28 19.21
C GLN A 78 10.22 -5.77 18.09
N LEU A 79 10.51 -4.59 17.54
CA LEU A 79 9.73 -4.02 16.45
C LEU A 79 9.90 -4.82 15.16
N THR A 80 11.13 -5.22 14.83
CA THR A 80 11.42 -6.03 13.63
C THR A 80 10.76 -7.40 13.70
N GLU A 81 10.80 -8.08 14.85
CA GLU A 81 10.10 -9.37 15.02
C GLU A 81 8.58 -9.23 14.89
N ARG A 82 8.01 -8.17 15.50
CA ARG A 82 6.58 -7.90 15.39
C ARG A 82 6.19 -7.64 13.95
N LEU A 83 6.90 -6.76 13.25
CA LEU A 83 6.64 -6.45 11.84
C LEU A 83 6.71 -7.72 10.97
N ASP A 84 7.73 -8.56 11.15
CA ASP A 84 7.86 -9.81 10.39
C ASP A 84 6.70 -10.79 10.67
N SER A 85 6.24 -10.90 11.92
CA SER A 85 5.09 -11.74 12.27
C SER A 85 3.77 -11.24 11.66
N TRP A 86 3.59 -9.92 11.58
CA TRP A 86 2.43 -9.30 10.95
C TRP A 86 2.48 -9.46 9.43
N SER A 87 3.65 -9.25 8.82
CA SER A 87 3.86 -9.50 7.38
C SER A 87 3.51 -10.93 6.99
N TYR A 88 3.95 -11.93 7.77
CA TYR A 88 3.59 -13.34 7.51
C TYR A 88 2.07 -13.57 7.51
N ARG A 89 1.33 -12.99 8.47
CA ARG A 89 -0.13 -13.10 8.54
C ARG A 89 -0.81 -12.45 7.34
N VAL A 90 -0.36 -11.24 6.98
CA VAL A 90 -0.92 -10.49 5.83
C VAL A 90 -0.65 -11.23 4.52
N ILE A 91 0.56 -11.74 4.31
CA ILE A 91 0.92 -12.49 3.09
C ILE A 91 0.16 -13.82 3.03
N SER A 92 -0.01 -14.51 4.16
CA SER A 92 -0.82 -15.74 4.23
C SER A 92 -2.29 -15.47 3.85
N LEU A 93 -2.88 -14.39 4.37
CA LEU A 93 -4.24 -13.99 3.98
C LEU A 93 -4.31 -13.60 2.50
N GLY A 94 -3.34 -12.82 2.02
CA GLY A 94 -3.22 -12.44 0.62
C GLY A 94 -3.12 -13.64 -0.32
N PHE A 95 -2.36 -14.67 0.05
CA PHE A 95 -2.25 -15.91 -0.73
C PHE A 95 -3.59 -16.65 -0.83
N THR A 96 -4.34 -16.76 0.26
CA THR A 96 -5.65 -17.42 0.25
C THR A 96 -6.67 -16.67 -0.61
N LEU A 97 -6.71 -15.33 -0.50
CA LEU A 97 -7.60 -14.48 -1.30
C LEU A 97 -7.20 -14.49 -2.77
N LEU A 98 -5.91 -14.46 -3.08
CA LEU A 98 -5.39 -14.53 -4.45
C LEU A 98 -5.72 -15.88 -5.08
N THR A 99 -5.59 -16.98 -4.35
CA THR A 99 -5.96 -18.32 -4.83
C THR A 99 -7.45 -18.39 -5.15
N MET A 100 -8.31 -17.90 -4.27
CA MET A 100 -9.75 -17.81 -4.55
C MET A 100 -10.06 -16.89 -5.73
N GLY A 101 -9.33 -15.77 -5.87
CA GLY A 101 -9.47 -14.82 -6.96
C GLY A 101 -9.09 -15.41 -8.32
N ILE A 102 -8.00 -16.18 -8.40
CA ILE A 102 -7.58 -16.88 -9.63
C ILE A 102 -8.61 -17.94 -10.01
N LEU A 103 -9.11 -18.72 -9.05
CA LEU A 103 -10.13 -19.74 -9.32
C LEU A 103 -11.45 -19.13 -9.81
N CYS A 104 -11.94 -18.09 -9.12
CA CYS A 104 -13.15 -17.38 -9.51
C CYS A 104 -12.98 -16.68 -10.87
N GLY A 105 -11.82 -16.06 -11.09
CA GLY A 105 -11.46 -15.43 -12.35
C GLY A 105 -11.41 -16.41 -13.53
N ALA A 106 -10.89 -17.61 -13.32
CA ALA A 106 -10.85 -18.66 -14.34
C ALA A 106 -12.26 -19.13 -14.74
N VAL A 107 -13.17 -19.31 -13.76
CA VAL A 107 -14.58 -19.68 -14.04
C VAL A 107 -15.26 -18.56 -14.84
N TRP A 108 -15.09 -17.30 -14.42
CA TRP A 108 -15.66 -16.16 -15.11
C TRP A 108 -15.07 -15.97 -16.52
N ALA A 109 -13.77 -16.19 -16.71
CA ALA A 109 -13.10 -16.11 -18.02
C ALA A 109 -13.68 -17.14 -19.00
N ASN A 110 -14.01 -18.35 -18.52
CA ASN A 110 -14.65 -19.36 -19.34
C ASN A 110 -16.08 -18.96 -19.76
N GLU A 111 -16.85 -18.33 -18.87
CA GLU A 111 -18.19 -17.82 -19.22
C GLU A 111 -18.13 -16.63 -20.18
N ALA A 112 -17.17 -15.73 -19.99
CA ALA A 112 -17.09 -14.52 -20.79
C ALA A 112 -16.48 -14.79 -22.17
N TRP A 113 -15.39 -15.55 -22.25
CA TRP A 113 -14.53 -15.65 -23.44
C TRP A 113 -14.34 -17.09 -23.94
N GLY A 114 -14.95 -18.09 -23.29
CA GLY A 114 -14.93 -19.49 -23.70
C GLY A 114 -13.64 -20.26 -23.37
N SER A 115 -12.75 -19.68 -22.57
CA SER A 115 -11.48 -20.29 -22.14
C SER A 115 -11.16 -19.92 -20.69
N TYR A 116 -10.69 -20.87 -19.89
CA TYR A 116 -10.34 -20.66 -18.48
C TYR A 116 -9.04 -19.85 -18.27
N TRP A 117 -8.15 -19.86 -19.27
CA TRP A 117 -6.83 -19.21 -19.19
C TRP A 117 -6.28 -18.95 -20.59
N ASN A 118 -5.83 -17.73 -20.85
CA ASN A 118 -5.35 -17.27 -22.15
C ASN A 118 -3.92 -16.69 -22.09
N TRP A 119 -3.22 -16.79 -20.96
CA TRP A 119 -1.85 -16.26 -20.79
C TRP A 119 -1.75 -14.77 -21.11
N ASP A 120 -2.82 -14.01 -20.88
CA ASP A 120 -2.74 -12.56 -21.00
C ASP A 120 -1.79 -12.01 -19.90
N PRO A 121 -1.27 -10.78 -20.06
CA PRO A 121 -0.38 -10.21 -19.06
C PRO A 121 -0.99 -10.23 -17.65
N LYS A 122 -2.30 -10.02 -17.50
CA LYS A 122 -2.97 -9.98 -16.18
C LYS A 122 -2.97 -11.34 -15.50
N GLU A 123 -3.36 -12.40 -16.21
CA GLU A 123 -3.34 -13.78 -15.75
C GLU A 123 -1.91 -14.24 -15.44
N THR A 124 -0.95 -13.92 -16.31
CA THR A 124 0.45 -14.29 -16.14
C THR A 124 1.05 -13.64 -14.88
N TRP A 125 0.79 -12.35 -14.64
CA TRP A 125 1.23 -11.66 -13.43
C TRP A 125 0.54 -12.19 -12.15
N ALA A 126 -0.74 -12.58 -12.23
CA ALA A 126 -1.43 -13.22 -11.13
C ALA A 126 -0.77 -14.56 -10.76
N PHE A 127 -0.36 -15.37 -11.74
CA PHE A 127 0.34 -16.63 -11.50
C PHE A 127 1.76 -16.43 -10.93
N ILE A 128 2.51 -15.45 -11.44
CA ILE A 128 3.85 -15.10 -10.92
C ILE A 128 3.76 -14.69 -9.45
N THR A 129 2.82 -13.78 -9.11
CA THR A 129 2.63 -13.32 -7.73
C THR A 129 2.20 -14.45 -6.79
N TRP A 130 1.30 -15.33 -7.26
CA TRP A 130 0.90 -16.53 -6.53
C TRP A 130 2.09 -17.43 -6.21
N THR A 131 2.96 -17.67 -7.19
CA THR A 131 4.17 -18.49 -7.02
C THR A 131 5.14 -17.90 -5.99
N ILE A 132 5.32 -16.59 -5.98
CA ILE A 132 6.21 -15.90 -5.02
C ILE A 132 5.66 -16.00 -3.59
N PHE A 133 4.35 -15.80 -3.41
CA PHE A 133 3.73 -15.94 -2.10
C PHE A 133 3.85 -17.39 -1.59
N ALA A 134 3.67 -18.37 -2.47
CA ALA A 134 3.88 -19.78 -2.13
C ALA A 134 5.33 -20.05 -1.69
N ILE A 135 6.33 -19.54 -2.42
CA ILE A 135 7.75 -19.68 -2.08
C ILE A 135 8.07 -18.99 -0.74
N TYR A 136 7.54 -17.78 -0.50
CA TYR A 136 7.75 -17.06 0.77
C TYR A 136 7.19 -17.85 1.96
N LEU A 137 5.95 -18.34 1.86
CA LEU A 137 5.32 -19.13 2.91
C LEU A 137 6.07 -20.45 3.13
N HIS A 138 6.44 -21.14 2.05
CA HIS A 138 7.22 -22.38 2.11
C HIS A 138 8.59 -22.19 2.76
N SER A 139 9.28 -21.09 2.41
CA SER A 139 10.56 -20.71 3.04
C SER A 139 10.40 -20.42 4.54
N ARG A 140 9.22 -19.96 4.99
CA ARG A 140 8.97 -19.60 6.38
C ARG A 140 8.58 -20.78 7.26
N THR A 141 7.93 -21.79 6.69
CA THR A 141 7.62 -23.04 7.40
C THR A 141 8.90 -23.85 7.72
N ASN A 142 9.97 -23.67 6.94
CA ASN A 142 11.25 -24.33 7.16
C ASN A 142 12.10 -23.62 8.22
N PRO A 143 12.33 -24.23 9.41
CA PRO A 143 13.06 -23.59 10.52
C PRO A 143 14.54 -23.31 10.22
N ASN A 144 15.12 -24.00 9.22
CA ASN A 144 16.52 -23.84 8.81
C ASN A 144 16.83 -22.47 8.17
N TRP A 145 15.81 -21.66 7.83
CA TRP A 145 15.97 -20.41 7.07
C TRP A 145 15.73 -19.15 7.93
N LYS A 146 15.75 -19.28 9.26
CA LYS A 146 15.27 -18.26 10.22
C LYS A 146 16.13 -16.99 10.40
N GLY A 147 17.31 -16.87 9.80
CA GLY A 147 18.30 -15.85 10.22
C GLY A 147 18.53 -14.66 9.29
N THR A 148 18.43 -14.82 7.97
CA THR A 148 19.01 -13.82 7.04
C THR A 148 18.18 -13.58 5.78
N ASN A 149 17.17 -14.42 5.53
CA ASN A 149 16.45 -14.45 4.25
C ASN A 149 15.13 -13.66 4.28
N SER A 150 14.58 -13.34 5.45
CA SER A 150 13.28 -12.62 5.55
C SER A 150 13.33 -11.20 4.95
N ALA A 151 14.43 -10.46 5.16
CA ALA A 151 14.59 -9.11 4.60
C ALA A 151 14.75 -9.13 3.08
N LEU A 152 15.48 -10.11 2.56
CA LEU A 152 15.68 -10.30 1.12
C LEU A 152 14.36 -10.67 0.43
N VAL A 153 13.58 -11.59 1.01
CA VAL A 153 12.28 -11.95 0.43
C VAL A 153 11.25 -10.82 0.55
N ALA A 154 11.28 -10.02 1.63
CA ALA A 154 10.45 -8.82 1.74
C ALA A 154 10.81 -7.76 0.68
N SER A 155 12.10 -7.56 0.39
CA SER A 155 12.55 -6.63 -0.67
C SER A 155 12.12 -7.08 -2.07
N ILE A 156 12.21 -8.39 -2.34
CA ILE A 156 11.74 -9.00 -3.60
C ILE A 156 10.22 -8.84 -3.74
N GLY A 157 9.45 -9.09 -2.67
CA GLY A 157 8.00 -8.89 -2.66
C GLY A 157 7.59 -7.44 -2.95
N PHE A 158 8.29 -6.46 -2.37
CA PHE A 158 8.06 -5.04 -2.62
C PHE A 158 8.34 -4.64 -4.07
N LEU A 159 9.46 -5.12 -4.64
CA LEU A 159 9.86 -4.83 -6.01
C LEU A 159 8.86 -5.42 -7.02
N ILE A 160 8.31 -6.59 -6.72
CA ILE A 160 7.37 -7.28 -7.60
C ILE A 160 5.96 -6.68 -7.52
N ILE A 161 5.51 -6.20 -6.36
CA ILE A 161 4.26 -5.43 -6.25
C ILE A 161 4.35 -4.15 -7.10
N TRP A 162 5.51 -3.48 -7.09
CA TRP A 162 5.79 -2.34 -7.97
C TRP A 162 5.73 -2.72 -9.45
N ILE A 163 6.35 -3.83 -9.84
CA ILE A 163 6.32 -4.32 -11.22
C ILE A 163 4.90 -4.77 -11.63
N CYS A 164 4.10 -5.35 -10.74
CA CYS A 164 2.72 -5.73 -11.02
C CYS A 164 1.82 -4.51 -11.23
N TYR A 165 1.99 -3.47 -10.41
CA TYR A 165 1.25 -2.22 -10.58
C TYR A 165 1.61 -1.50 -11.90
N PHE A 166 2.90 -1.48 -12.25
CA PHE A 166 3.38 -0.83 -13.47
C PHE A 166 3.12 -1.67 -14.74
N GLY A 167 3.32 -2.98 -14.67
CA GLY A 167 3.22 -3.89 -15.82
C GLY A 167 1.80 -4.01 -16.39
N ILE A 168 0.78 -3.95 -15.53
CA ILE A 168 -0.62 -4.03 -15.97
C ILE A 168 -1.09 -2.71 -16.61
N ASN A 169 -0.58 -1.57 -16.11
CA ASN A 169 -0.93 -0.24 -16.65
C ASN A 169 -0.11 0.17 -17.87
N LEU A 170 1.12 -0.33 -18.04
CA LEU A 170 2.00 0.09 -19.14
C LEU A 170 1.79 -0.71 -20.43
N LEU A 171 1.34 -1.96 -20.33
CA LEU A 171 1.24 -2.83 -21.51
C LEU A 171 -0.03 -2.61 -22.32
N GLY A 172 -1.15 -2.13 -21.75
CA GLY A 172 -2.34 -1.73 -22.51
C GLY A 172 -2.96 -2.79 -23.44
N ILE A 173 -2.49 -4.03 -23.39
CA ILE A 173 -2.82 -5.12 -24.31
C ILE A 173 -3.52 -6.21 -23.53
N GLY A 174 -4.75 -6.51 -23.94
CA GLY A 174 -5.63 -7.53 -23.37
C GLY A 174 -7.08 -7.10 -23.44
N LEU A 175 -7.98 -8.06 -23.67
CA LEU A 175 -9.45 -7.90 -23.74
C LEU A 175 -10.09 -7.29 -22.47
N HIS A 176 -9.30 -7.00 -21.42
CA HIS A 176 -9.67 -6.36 -20.15
C HIS A 176 -9.25 -4.89 -20.03
N SER A 177 -8.85 -4.21 -21.11
CA SER A 177 -8.46 -2.79 -21.08
C SER A 177 -9.67 -1.87 -21.29
N TYR A 178 -10.53 -1.72 -20.29
CA TYR A 178 -11.60 -0.70 -20.30
C TYR A 178 -11.13 0.70 -19.86
N GLY A 179 -9.83 0.85 -19.58
CA GLY A 179 -9.21 2.11 -19.15
C GLY A 179 -8.00 2.46 -20.03
N SER A 180 -8.18 2.47 -21.35
CA SER A 180 -7.19 3.08 -22.25
C SER A 180 -7.30 4.60 -22.13
N PHE A 181 -6.21 5.28 -21.77
CA PHE A 181 -6.09 6.71 -22.04
C PHE A 181 -6.06 6.89 -23.55
N THR A 182 -7.22 7.17 -24.13
CA THR A 182 -7.29 7.65 -25.52
C THR A 182 -6.60 9.00 -25.56
N LEU A 183 -5.35 9.03 -26.05
CA LEU A 183 -4.74 10.28 -26.50
C LEU A 183 -5.65 10.86 -27.59
N PRO A 184 -5.98 12.15 -27.54
CA PRO A 184 -6.79 12.77 -28.56
C PRO A 184 -6.01 12.73 -29.88
N SER A 185 -6.61 12.11 -30.90
CA SER A 185 -6.15 12.24 -32.29
C SER A 185 -6.16 13.73 -32.64
N LYS A 186 -5.00 14.26 -33.03
CA LYS A 186 -4.95 15.48 -33.84
C LYS A 186 -5.44 15.19 -35.24
#